data_AF-A0A7K0KFN7-F1
#
_entry.id   AF-A0A7K0KFN7-F1
#
_cell.length_a   1.000
_cell.length_b   1.000
_cell.length_c   1.000
_cell.angle_alpha   90.00
_cell.angle_beta   90.00
_cell.angle_gamma   90.00
#
_symmetry.space_group_name_H-M   'P 1'
#
loop_
_entity.id
_entity.type
_entity.pdbx_description
1 polymer ?
#
loop_
_entity_poly.entity_id
_entity_poly.type
_entity_poly.pdbx_seq_one_letter_code
_entity_poly.pdbx_strand_id
1 'polypeptide(L)'
;MNTTTQPKAKRTVWGIEHDKVLQERFHTDYIHEIASHLCCTTSTVSRHARLLGLRKENPSGRNLDARAFVEMEFPNLSYGEMAVRTGLCKNTIYLIARELGLSRTREQMSAIKSRRRKELIRSERRRALFGLEPRTRLKVGSNIRKIRLRGNLKRLGYLIDDDGTTFYYHAGLCRRPIREEHGRKFGFKFMPLPTACTEETIHDSASPAVSVNGQTIN
;
A
#
# COMPACT_ATOMS: atom_id res chain seq x y z
N MET A 1 6.04 40.34 10.26
CA MET A 1 6.00 39.17 11.17
C MET A 1 5.48 39.70 12.50
N ASN A 2 4.16 39.72 12.66
CA ASN A 2 3.52 40.51 13.72
C ASN A 2 3.15 39.52 14.83
N THR A 3 4.07 39.31 15.78
CA THR A 3 3.77 38.55 16.99
C THR A 3 2.92 39.40 17.92
N THR A 4 1.60 39.26 17.80
CA THR A 4 0.63 39.78 18.77
C THR A 4 0.87 39.10 20.12
N THR A 5 1.62 39.75 21.00
CA THR A 5 1.81 39.32 22.38
C THR A 5 0.49 39.52 23.13
N GLN A 6 -0.28 38.45 23.26
CA GLN A 6 -1.51 38.45 24.05
C GLN A 6 -1.15 38.77 25.52
N PRO A 7 -1.81 39.74 26.17
CA PRO A 7 -1.55 40.07 27.57
C PRO A 7 -1.81 38.84 28.44
N LYS A 8 -0.86 38.51 29.32
CA LYS A 8 -1.01 37.41 30.29
C LYS A 8 -2.18 37.74 31.22
N ALA A 9 -3.32 37.07 31.00
CA ALA A 9 -4.49 37.20 31.86
C ALA A 9 -4.11 36.95 33.33
N LYS A 10 -4.63 37.79 34.24
CA LYS A 10 -4.48 37.61 35.69
C LYS A 10 -4.97 36.20 36.05
N ARG A 11 -4.33 35.54 37.03
CA ARG A 11 -4.75 34.22 37.50
C ARG A 11 -6.15 34.33 38.11
N THR A 12 -7.18 33.99 37.35
CA THR A 12 -8.56 33.92 37.84
C THR A 12 -8.63 32.89 38.95
N VAL A 13 -9.08 33.32 40.13
CA VAL A 13 -9.31 32.43 41.27
C VAL A 13 -10.63 31.69 41.03
N TRP A 14 -10.54 30.38 40.88
CA TRP A 14 -11.72 29.54 40.68
C TRP A 14 -12.53 29.48 41.98
N GLY A 15 -13.85 29.64 41.87
CA GLY A 15 -14.76 29.71 43.02
C GLY A 15 -16.11 29.09 42.70
N ILE A 16 -16.98 29.00 43.70
CA ILE A 16 -18.25 28.25 43.66
C ILE A 16 -19.19 28.73 42.53
N GLU A 17 -19.21 30.03 42.24
CA GLU A 17 -20.02 30.58 41.14
C GLU A 17 -19.55 30.08 39.77
N HIS A 18 -18.25 29.83 39.59
CA HIS A 18 -17.70 29.25 38.36
C HIS A 18 -18.13 27.77 38.21
N ASP A 19 -18.22 27.03 39.32
CA ASP A 19 -18.72 25.64 39.31
C ASP A 19 -20.20 25.58 38.93
N LYS A 20 -21.03 26.50 39.43
CA LYS A 20 -22.46 26.58 39.06
C LYS A 20 -22.64 26.87 37.57
N VAL A 21 -21.96 27.91 37.06
CA VAL A 21 -22.02 28.27 35.63
C VAL A 21 -21.52 27.12 34.77
N LEU A 22 -20.49 26.39 35.25
CA LEU A 22 -20.00 25.21 34.55
C LEU A 22 -21.04 24.09 34.56
N GLN A 23 -21.66 23.74 35.68
CA GLN A 23 -22.68 22.68 35.72
C GLN A 23 -23.89 22.98 34.82
N GLU A 24 -24.35 24.23 34.79
CA GLU A 24 -25.49 24.65 33.97
C GLU A 24 -25.18 24.62 32.47
N ARG A 25 -24.05 25.20 32.06
CA ARG A 25 -23.74 25.43 30.63
C ARG A 25 -22.88 24.35 30.00
N PHE A 26 -22.28 23.45 30.77
CA PHE A 26 -21.32 22.48 30.24
C PHE A 26 -21.93 21.50 29.24
N HIS A 27 -23.22 21.18 29.36
CA HIS A 27 -23.88 20.26 28.43
C HIS A 27 -24.25 20.96 27.11
N THR A 28 -24.68 22.23 27.15
CA THR A 28 -25.15 23.00 25.98
C THR A 28 -24.02 23.66 25.20
N ASP A 29 -23.13 24.39 25.88
CA ASP A 29 -22.25 25.37 25.25
C ASP A 29 -20.87 24.79 24.90
N TYR A 30 -20.12 25.46 24.02
CA TYR A 30 -18.74 25.06 23.75
C TYR A 30 -17.80 25.50 24.86
N ILE A 31 -16.79 24.67 25.17
CA ILE A 31 -15.80 24.95 26.23
C ILE A 31 -15.08 26.30 26.04
N HIS A 32 -14.87 26.73 24.79
CA HIS A 32 -14.22 28.01 24.51
C HIS A 32 -15.13 29.22 24.79
N GLU A 33 -16.44 29.10 24.60
CA GLU A 33 -17.43 30.13 24.95
C GLU A 33 -17.52 30.27 26.47
N ILE A 34 -17.56 29.15 27.18
CA ILE A 34 -17.54 29.11 28.65
C ILE A 34 -16.22 29.72 29.17
N ALA A 35 -15.08 29.40 28.55
CA ALA A 35 -13.79 29.97 28.93
C ALA A 35 -13.72 31.48 28.73
N SER A 36 -14.27 31.99 27.63
CA SER A 36 -14.40 33.43 27.36
C SER A 36 -15.29 34.12 28.41
N HIS A 37 -16.43 33.52 28.76
CA HIS A 37 -17.34 34.06 29.78
C HIS A 37 -16.72 34.10 31.18
N LEU A 38 -15.98 33.05 31.56
CA LEU A 38 -15.31 32.95 32.85
C LEU A 38 -13.93 33.63 32.86
N CYS A 39 -13.56 34.33 31.79
CA CYS A 39 -12.27 35.02 31.64
C CYS A 39 -11.07 34.12 32.00
N CYS A 40 -11.09 32.86 31.58
CA CYS A 40 -10.05 31.89 31.92
C CYS A 40 -9.64 31.04 30.72
N THR A 41 -8.60 30.22 30.88
CA THR A 41 -8.15 29.36 29.78
C THR A 41 -9.09 28.16 29.60
N THR A 42 -9.22 27.69 28.36
CA THR A 42 -9.99 26.46 28.04
C THR A 42 -9.49 25.25 28.82
N SER A 43 -8.19 25.20 29.13
CA SER A 43 -7.58 24.18 29.99
C SER A 43 -8.06 24.25 31.44
N THR A 44 -8.25 25.46 31.99
CA THR A 44 -8.78 25.66 33.34
C THR A 44 -10.21 25.12 33.43
N VAL A 45 -11.07 25.54 32.50
CA VAL A 45 -12.46 25.04 32.42
C VAL A 45 -12.50 23.51 32.27
N SER A 46 -11.68 22.95 31.38
CA SER A 46 -11.62 21.50 31.17
C SER A 46 -11.13 20.74 32.41
N ARG A 47 -10.21 21.31 33.19
CA ARG A 47 -9.74 20.72 34.45
C ARG A 47 -10.86 20.69 35.49
N HIS A 48 -11.56 21.79 35.70
CA HIS A 48 -12.64 21.86 36.68
C HIS A 48 -13.85 21.02 36.29
N ALA A 49 -14.18 20.94 34.99
CA ALA A 49 -15.20 20.02 34.50
C ALA A 49 -14.87 18.56 34.88
N ARG A 50 -13.61 18.15 34.73
CA ARG A 50 -13.17 16.80 35.17
C ARG A 50 -13.27 16.61 36.68
N LEU A 51 -12.93 17.63 37.47
CA LEU A 51 -13.02 17.57 38.93
C LEU A 51 -14.47 17.43 39.40
N LEU A 52 -15.42 18.07 38.72
CA LEU A 52 -16.85 17.96 38.98
C LEU A 52 -17.48 16.69 38.37
N GLY A 53 -16.69 15.83 37.71
CA GLY A 53 -17.20 14.64 37.03
C GLY A 53 -18.05 14.92 35.79
N LEU A 54 -18.09 16.17 35.33
CA LEU A 54 -18.88 16.59 34.17
C LEU A 54 -18.29 15.99 32.89
N ARG A 55 -19.12 15.23 32.17
CA ARG A 55 -18.81 14.67 30.85
C ARG A 55 -19.92 15.07 29.90
N LYS A 56 -19.56 15.65 28.75
CA LYS A 56 -20.56 15.88 27.68
C LYS A 56 -21.03 14.51 27.24
N GLU A 57 -22.34 14.25 27.31
CA GLU A 57 -22.97 12.97 26.92
C GLU A 57 -22.65 12.63 25.45
N ASN A 58 -22.52 13.67 24.63
CA ASN A 58 -21.87 13.60 23.33
C ASN A 58 -20.59 14.44 23.37
N PRO A 59 -19.40 13.86 23.62
CA PRO A 59 -18.12 14.55 23.36
C PRO A 59 -17.98 14.95 21.87
N SER A 60 -18.89 14.46 21.03
CA SER A 60 -18.74 14.13 19.61
C SER A 60 -19.74 14.81 18.67
N GLY A 61 -20.40 15.88 19.10
CA GLY A 61 -20.95 16.87 18.13
C GLY A 61 -19.85 17.45 17.23
N ARG A 62 -18.58 17.36 17.66
CA ARG A 62 -17.41 17.57 16.81
C ARG A 62 -17.42 16.59 15.64
N ASN A 63 -17.34 17.13 14.43
CA ASN A 63 -17.25 16.38 13.18
C ASN A 63 -18.50 15.54 12.88
N LEU A 64 -19.70 16.03 13.21
CA LEU A 64 -20.96 15.38 12.85
C LEU A 64 -21.01 14.99 11.37
N ASP A 65 -20.66 15.94 10.49
CA ASP A 65 -20.59 15.72 9.05
C ASP A 65 -19.57 14.63 8.68
N ALA A 66 -18.42 14.60 9.37
CA ALA A 66 -17.42 13.57 9.13
C ALA A 66 -17.88 12.20 9.63
N ARG A 67 -18.70 12.12 10.70
CA ARG A 67 -19.28 10.86 11.17
C ARG A 67 -20.24 10.29 10.15
N ALA A 68 -21.19 11.10 9.69
CA ALA A 68 -22.14 10.70 8.65
C ALA A 68 -21.40 10.28 7.37
N PHE A 69 -20.37 11.05 6.97
CA PHE A 69 -19.53 10.71 5.83
C PHE A 69 -18.77 9.39 6.03
N VAL A 70 -18.16 9.19 7.20
CA VAL A 70 -17.44 7.94 7.51
C VAL A 70 -18.39 6.77 7.45
N GLU A 71 -19.57 6.86 8.06
CA GLU A 71 -20.57 5.78 8.05
C GLU A 71 -20.97 5.39 6.61
N MET A 72 -21.25 6.36 5.76
CA MET A 72 -21.62 6.13 4.36
C MET A 72 -20.46 5.53 3.52
N GLU A 73 -19.24 6.03 3.67
CA GLU A 73 -18.11 5.71 2.78
C GLU A 73 -17.11 4.70 3.37
N PHE A 74 -17.34 4.22 4.60
CA PHE A 74 -16.50 3.23 5.27
C PHE A 74 -16.17 1.98 4.44
N PRO A 75 -17.13 1.35 3.73
CA PRO A 75 -16.85 0.14 2.95
C PRO A 75 -16.02 0.42 1.70
N ASN A 76 -16.07 1.64 1.17
CA ASN A 76 -15.49 2.00 -0.12
C ASN A 76 -14.14 2.70 0.02
N LEU A 77 -13.93 3.52 1.04
CA LEU A 77 -12.71 4.33 1.18
C LEU A 77 -11.77 3.77 2.24
N SER A 78 -10.49 4.05 2.08
CA SER A 78 -9.50 3.92 3.14
C SER A 78 -9.55 5.12 4.08
N TYR A 79 -9.07 4.95 5.31
CA TYR A 79 -8.99 6.04 6.29
C TYR A 79 -8.20 7.25 5.80
N GLY A 80 -7.19 7.04 4.95
CA GLY A 80 -6.43 8.14 4.37
C GLY A 80 -7.22 8.94 3.33
N GLU A 81 -8.07 8.28 2.52
CA GLU A 81 -8.92 8.97 1.54
C GLU A 81 -10.04 9.74 2.26
N MET A 82 -10.64 9.17 3.30
CA MET A 82 -11.63 9.86 4.13
C MET A 82 -11.03 11.06 4.85
N ALA A 83 -9.81 10.93 5.39
CA ALA A 83 -9.07 12.02 6.02
C ALA A 83 -8.89 13.21 5.07
N VAL A 84 -8.48 12.95 3.82
CA VAL A 84 -8.32 14.00 2.81
C VAL A 84 -9.66 14.70 2.49
N ARG A 85 -10.76 13.95 2.39
CA ARG A 85 -12.08 14.54 2.07
C ARG A 85 -12.70 15.31 3.24
N THR A 86 -12.48 14.87 4.46
CA THR A 86 -13.02 15.50 5.68
C THR A 86 -12.12 16.59 6.24
N GLY A 87 -10.88 16.73 5.74
CA GLY A 87 -9.86 17.61 6.31
C GLY A 87 -9.34 17.16 7.69
N LEU A 88 -9.71 15.95 8.14
CA LEU A 88 -9.30 15.40 9.43
C LEU A 88 -8.04 14.55 9.30
N CYS A 89 -7.38 14.27 10.42
CA CYS A 89 -6.29 13.32 10.42
C CYS A 89 -6.81 11.87 10.34
N LYS A 90 -5.98 10.97 9.79
CA LYS A 90 -6.31 9.54 9.67
C LYS A 90 -6.68 8.90 11.02
N ASN A 91 -6.05 9.34 12.11
CA ASN A 91 -6.32 8.82 13.44
C ASN A 91 -7.72 9.20 13.94
N THR A 92 -8.16 10.44 13.70
CA THR A 92 -9.52 10.88 14.04
C THR A 92 -10.57 10.05 13.30
N ILE A 93 -10.37 9.78 12.01
CA ILE A 93 -11.25 8.91 11.24
C ILE A 93 -11.28 7.48 11.79
N TYR A 94 -10.13 6.94 12.19
CA TYR A 94 -10.05 5.62 12.82
C TYR A 94 -10.82 5.56 14.14
N LEU A 95 -10.68 6.58 15.00
CA LEU A 95 -11.43 6.69 16.25
C LEU A 95 -12.94 6.79 16.00
N ILE A 96 -13.36 7.61 15.04
CA ILE A 96 -14.77 7.73 14.65
C ILE A 96 -15.33 6.36 14.22
N ALA A 97 -14.63 5.65 13.32
CA ALA A 97 -15.07 4.34 12.88
C ALA A 97 -15.17 3.32 14.04
N ARG A 98 -14.23 3.39 14.99
CA ARG A 98 -14.23 2.52 16.18
C ARG A 98 -15.40 2.84 17.10
N GLU A 99 -15.71 4.11 17.31
CA GLU A 99 -16.86 4.57 18.11
C GLU A 99 -18.19 4.17 17.47
N LEU A 100 -18.27 4.19 16.14
CA LEU A 100 -19.44 3.72 15.38
C LEU A 100 -19.52 2.18 15.27
N GLY A 101 -18.55 1.44 15.80
CA GLY A 101 -18.52 -0.02 15.72
C GLY A 101 -18.30 -0.58 14.31
N LEU A 102 -17.78 0.23 13.38
CA LEU A 102 -17.62 -0.16 11.98
C LEU A 102 -16.41 -1.08 11.81
N SER A 103 -16.64 -2.24 11.19
CA SER A 103 -15.61 -3.22 10.87
C SER A 103 -15.68 -3.61 9.39
N ARG A 104 -14.51 -3.79 8.75
CA ARG A 104 -14.45 -4.12 7.31
C ARG A 104 -14.38 -5.62 7.10
N THR A 105 -15.07 -6.10 6.07
CA THR A 105 -14.88 -7.46 5.57
C THR A 105 -13.56 -7.59 4.82
N ARG A 106 -13.07 -8.83 4.66
CA ARG A 106 -11.87 -9.13 3.87
C ARG A 106 -11.99 -8.67 2.42
N GLU A 107 -13.18 -8.78 1.84
CA GLU A 107 -13.47 -8.38 0.48
C GLU A 107 -13.38 -6.86 0.31
N GLN A 108 -13.99 -6.09 1.21
CA GLN A 108 -13.90 -4.63 1.21
C GLN A 108 -12.45 -4.16 1.32
N MET A 109 -11.68 -4.73 2.26
CA MET A 109 -10.26 -4.42 2.38
C MET A 109 -9.47 -4.74 1.09
N SER A 110 -9.78 -5.88 0.45
CA SER A 110 -9.12 -6.30 -0.78
C SER A 110 -9.48 -5.40 -1.96
N ALA A 111 -10.74 -4.99 -2.07
CA ALA A 111 -11.23 -4.06 -3.08
C ALA A 111 -10.54 -2.69 -2.95
N ILE A 112 -10.50 -2.12 -1.75
CA ILE A 112 -9.82 -0.86 -1.45
C ILE A 112 -8.32 -0.97 -1.81
N LYS A 113 -7.64 -2.02 -1.33
CA LYS A 113 -6.21 -2.23 -1.60
C LYS A 113 -5.94 -2.35 -3.10
N SER A 114 -6.77 -3.12 -3.81
CA SER A 114 -6.66 -3.32 -5.26
C SER A 114 -6.87 -2.01 -6.03
N ARG A 115 -7.91 -1.23 -5.70
CA ARG A 115 -8.16 0.08 -6.31
C ARG A 115 -6.97 1.01 -6.12
N ARG A 116 -6.54 1.22 -4.88
CA ARG A 116 -5.44 2.13 -4.57
C ARG A 116 -4.14 1.69 -5.24
N ARG A 117 -3.88 0.39 -5.30
CA ARG A 117 -2.73 -0.16 -6.04
C ARG A 117 -2.81 0.14 -7.53
N LYS A 118 -3.97 -0.01 -8.16
CA LYS A 118 -4.19 0.30 -9.59
C LYS A 118 -3.99 1.79 -9.86
N GLU A 119 -4.55 2.66 -9.04
CA GLU A 119 -4.39 4.12 -9.15
C GLU A 119 -2.93 4.54 -9.00
N LEU A 120 -2.23 3.98 -8.01
CA LEU A 120 -0.83 4.26 -7.79
C LEU A 120 0.02 3.80 -8.99
N ILE A 121 -0.23 2.62 -9.54
CA ILE A 121 0.45 2.15 -10.76
C ILE A 121 0.12 3.07 -11.95
N ARG A 122 -1.14 3.47 -12.14
CA ARG A 122 -1.54 4.40 -13.23
C ARG A 122 -0.88 5.76 -13.09
N SER A 123 -0.81 6.31 -11.88
CA SER A 123 -0.12 7.57 -11.61
C SER A 123 1.35 7.47 -12.00
N GLU A 124 1.99 6.37 -11.64
CA GLU A 124 3.39 6.14 -11.94
C GLU A 124 3.65 5.82 -13.42
N ARG A 125 2.69 5.19 -14.11
CA ARG A 125 2.71 5.00 -15.58
C ARG A 125 2.76 6.34 -16.29
N ARG A 126 1.90 7.28 -15.85
CA ARG A 126 1.83 8.62 -16.41
C ARG A 126 3.13 9.37 -16.19
N ARG A 127 3.72 9.31 -14.98
CA ARG A 127 5.03 9.94 -14.71
C ARG A 127 6.11 9.44 -15.67
N ALA A 128 6.22 8.12 -15.83
CA ALA A 128 7.16 7.53 -16.78
C ALA A 128 6.91 7.98 -18.23
N LEU A 129 5.64 8.07 -18.65
CA LEU A 129 5.27 8.54 -19.99
C LEU A 129 5.66 10.01 -20.22
N PHE A 130 5.48 10.86 -19.22
CA PHE A 130 5.83 12.28 -19.27
C PHE A 130 7.31 12.56 -18.95
N GLY A 131 8.15 11.53 -18.78
CA GLY A 131 9.56 11.70 -18.44
C GLY A 131 9.82 12.30 -17.06
N LEU A 132 8.83 12.26 -16.15
CA LEU A 132 8.96 12.77 -14.79
C LEU A 132 9.63 11.74 -13.88
N GLU A 133 10.39 12.23 -12.90
CA GLU A 133 10.99 11.39 -11.87
C GLU A 133 9.94 10.53 -11.13
N PRO A 134 10.24 9.24 -10.89
CA PRO A 134 9.39 8.35 -10.10
C PRO A 134 9.20 8.88 -8.68
N ARG A 135 7.96 8.82 -8.18
CA ARG A 135 7.67 9.11 -6.76
C ARG A 135 7.90 7.91 -5.86
N THR A 136 7.83 6.73 -6.44
CA THR A 136 7.91 5.44 -5.77
C THR A 136 8.94 4.56 -6.45
N ARG A 137 9.50 3.58 -5.74
CA ARG A 137 10.45 2.60 -6.30
C ARG A 137 9.77 1.52 -7.16
N LEU A 138 8.63 1.83 -7.78
CA LEU A 138 7.86 0.86 -8.54
C LEU A 138 8.28 0.85 -9.99
N LYS A 139 8.66 -0.33 -10.47
CA LYS A 139 8.99 -0.53 -11.88
C LYS A 139 7.70 -0.62 -12.71
N VAL A 140 7.47 0.40 -13.54
CA VAL A 140 6.18 0.55 -14.25
C VAL A 140 6.27 0.25 -15.75
N GLY A 141 7.47 0.33 -16.32
CA GLY A 141 7.75 0.06 -17.75
C GLY A 141 8.02 -1.40 -18.11
N SER A 142 7.87 -2.35 -17.19
CA SER A 142 8.09 -3.78 -17.50
C SER A 142 6.92 -4.37 -18.28
N ASN A 143 7.17 -4.90 -19.49
CA ASN A 143 6.18 -5.70 -20.20
C ASN A 143 6.05 -7.09 -19.54
N ILE A 144 5.13 -7.22 -18.58
CA ILE A 144 4.90 -8.44 -17.80
C ILE A 144 4.54 -9.63 -18.70
N ARG A 145 3.81 -9.40 -19.81
CA ARG A 145 3.46 -10.46 -20.76
C ARG A 145 4.71 -11.00 -21.47
N LYS A 146 5.60 -10.11 -21.93
CA LYS A 146 6.91 -10.46 -22.50
C LYS A 146 7.77 -11.26 -21.49
N ILE A 147 7.83 -10.81 -20.24
CA ILE A 147 8.60 -11.46 -19.17
C ILE A 147 8.03 -12.86 -18.85
N ARG A 148 6.71 -13.00 -18.68
CA ARG A 148 6.08 -14.31 -18.45
C ARG A 148 6.28 -15.25 -19.62
N LEU A 149 6.16 -14.76 -20.86
CA LEU A 149 6.37 -15.57 -22.04
C LEU A 149 7.81 -16.09 -22.11
N ARG A 150 8.81 -15.24 -21.87
CA ARG A 150 10.22 -15.65 -21.76
C ARG A 150 10.42 -16.76 -20.72
N GLY A 151 9.87 -16.61 -19.52
CA GLY A 151 9.95 -17.62 -18.47
C GLY A 151 9.26 -18.94 -18.85
N ASN A 152 8.10 -18.88 -19.52
CA ASN A 152 7.39 -20.05 -20.01
C ASN A 152 8.14 -20.77 -21.13
N LEU A 153 8.80 -20.05 -22.04
CA LEU A 153 9.62 -20.62 -23.10
C LEU A 153 10.85 -21.33 -22.52
N LYS A 154 11.53 -20.71 -21.54
CA LYS A 154 12.64 -21.35 -20.82
C LYS A 154 12.20 -22.65 -20.14
N ARG A 155 11.06 -22.65 -19.45
CA ARG A 155 10.51 -23.86 -18.81
C ARG A 155 10.17 -24.97 -19.80
N LEU A 156 9.79 -24.60 -21.03
CA LEU A 156 9.49 -25.57 -22.08
C LEU A 156 10.74 -26.20 -22.71
N GLY A 157 11.95 -25.71 -22.42
CA GLY A 157 13.20 -26.24 -22.97
C GLY A 157 13.81 -25.41 -24.10
N TYR A 158 13.28 -24.21 -24.39
CA TYR A 158 13.96 -23.31 -25.32
C TYR A 158 15.20 -22.71 -24.66
N LEU A 159 16.32 -22.72 -25.38
CA LEU A 159 17.57 -22.08 -24.98
C LEU A 159 17.53 -20.60 -25.33
N ILE A 160 18.12 -19.75 -24.50
CA ILE A 160 18.10 -18.30 -24.68
C ILE A 160 19.53 -17.86 -24.98
N ASP A 161 19.66 -17.07 -26.03
CA ASP A 161 20.92 -16.42 -26.41
C ASP A 161 21.29 -15.27 -25.47
N ASP A 162 22.53 -14.80 -25.53
CA ASP A 162 23.05 -13.71 -24.67
C ASP A 162 22.29 -12.39 -24.87
N ASP A 163 21.83 -12.14 -26.10
CA ASP A 163 20.96 -11.01 -26.45
C ASP A 163 19.61 -11.03 -25.70
N GLY A 164 19.22 -12.19 -25.15
CA GLY A 164 17.98 -12.38 -24.40
C GLY A 164 16.69 -12.29 -25.24
N THR A 165 16.81 -12.10 -26.55
CA THR A 165 15.71 -12.02 -27.53
C THR A 165 15.61 -13.21 -28.46
N THR A 166 16.72 -13.92 -28.67
CA THR A 166 16.78 -15.09 -29.56
C THR A 166 16.60 -16.37 -28.74
N PHE A 167 15.69 -17.22 -29.19
CA PHE A 167 15.41 -18.51 -28.58
C PHE A 167 15.77 -19.62 -29.57
N TYR A 168 16.53 -20.59 -29.09
CA TYR A 168 16.89 -21.77 -29.86
C TYR A 168 16.04 -22.98 -29.48
N TYR A 169 15.71 -23.78 -30.48
CA TYR A 169 15.07 -25.09 -30.31
C TYR A 169 15.95 -26.18 -30.93
N HIS A 170 16.07 -27.32 -30.24
CA HIS A 170 16.73 -28.51 -30.78
C HIS A 170 15.71 -29.41 -31.48
N ALA A 171 16.17 -30.36 -32.32
CA ALA A 171 15.30 -31.19 -33.15
C ALA A 171 14.26 -32.01 -32.34
N GLY A 172 14.62 -32.46 -31.14
CA GLY A 172 13.73 -33.19 -30.23
C GLY A 172 12.77 -32.32 -29.41
N LEU A 173 12.80 -30.99 -29.53
CA LEU A 173 11.93 -30.10 -28.78
C LEU A 173 10.53 -30.02 -29.41
N CYS A 174 9.49 -30.31 -28.62
CA CYS A 174 8.10 -30.09 -29.05
C CYS A 174 7.80 -28.59 -29.18
N ARG A 175 7.92 -28.07 -30.41
CA ARG A 175 7.65 -26.68 -30.75
C ARG A 175 6.22 -26.26 -30.42
N ARG A 176 6.05 -24.97 -30.08
CA ARG A 176 4.76 -24.41 -29.65
C ARG A 176 4.42 -23.19 -30.51
N PRO A 177 3.89 -23.38 -31.74
CA PRO A 177 3.78 -22.32 -32.74
C PRO A 177 2.96 -21.12 -32.28
N ILE A 178 1.87 -21.33 -31.54
CA ILE A 178 1.04 -20.25 -30.96
C ILE A 178 1.86 -19.37 -30.01
N ARG A 179 2.72 -19.96 -29.17
CA ARG A 179 3.59 -19.20 -28.25
C ARG A 179 4.72 -18.51 -28.99
N GLU A 180 5.27 -19.15 -30.02
CA GLU A 180 6.29 -18.55 -30.89
C GLU A 180 5.74 -17.31 -31.62
N GLU A 181 4.52 -17.38 -32.16
CA GLU A 181 3.86 -16.24 -32.80
C GLU A 181 3.62 -15.09 -31.81
N HIS A 182 3.12 -15.39 -30.61
CA HIS A 182 3.02 -14.40 -29.54
C HIS A 182 4.39 -13.81 -29.16
N GLY A 183 5.44 -14.62 -29.21
CA GLY A 183 6.82 -14.20 -28.96
C GLY A 183 7.32 -13.23 -30.01
N ARG A 184 7.07 -13.51 -31.29
CA ARG A 184 7.43 -12.63 -32.42
C ARG A 184 6.79 -11.25 -32.28
N LYS A 185 5.53 -11.17 -31.83
CA LYS A 185 4.84 -9.90 -31.49
C LYS A 185 5.55 -9.09 -30.40
N PHE A 186 6.33 -9.73 -29.52
CA PHE A 186 7.17 -9.07 -28.50
C PHE A 186 8.62 -8.85 -28.94
N GLY A 187 8.96 -9.17 -30.19
CA GLY A 187 10.32 -9.07 -30.75
C GLY A 187 11.23 -10.26 -30.43
N PHE A 188 10.68 -11.42 -30.06
CA PHE A 188 11.49 -12.64 -29.92
C PHE A 188 11.74 -13.29 -31.27
N LYS A 189 12.97 -13.81 -31.45
CA LYS A 189 13.39 -14.59 -32.62
C LYS A 189 13.45 -16.06 -32.22
N PHE A 190 13.01 -16.95 -33.11
CA PHE A 190 13.06 -18.40 -32.88
C PHE A 190 13.86 -19.03 -34.00
N MET A 191 14.94 -19.72 -33.64
CA MET A 191 15.88 -20.32 -34.58
C MET A 191 16.19 -21.77 -34.18
N PRO A 192 16.52 -22.64 -35.13
CA PRO A 192 17.08 -23.95 -34.80
C PRO A 192 18.44 -23.74 -34.11
N LEU A 193 18.75 -24.61 -33.14
CA LEU A 193 20.07 -24.61 -32.51
C LEU A 193 21.15 -24.85 -33.59
N PRO A 194 22.22 -24.02 -33.66
CA PRO A 194 23.29 -24.22 -34.64
C PRO A 194 23.95 -25.59 -34.50
N THR A 195 24.16 -26.29 -35.61
CA THR A 195 24.76 -27.64 -35.68
C THR A 195 26.20 -27.69 -35.17
N ALA A 196 26.88 -26.55 -35.06
CA ALA A 196 28.23 -26.48 -34.47
C ALA A 196 28.29 -26.99 -33.02
N CYS A 197 27.16 -27.07 -32.31
CA CYS A 197 27.10 -27.56 -30.93
C CYS A 197 26.80 -29.07 -30.81
N THR A 198 26.61 -29.81 -31.92
CA THR A 198 26.30 -31.25 -31.88
C THR A 198 27.51 -32.17 -32.01
N GLU A 199 28.68 -31.64 -32.38
CA GLU A 199 29.86 -32.47 -32.70
C GLU A 199 30.81 -32.72 -31.52
N GLU A 200 30.71 -31.96 -30.42
CA GLU A 200 31.67 -32.12 -29.30
C GLU A 200 31.29 -33.20 -28.28
N THR A 201 30.08 -33.74 -28.28
CA THR A 201 29.66 -34.76 -27.28
C THR A 201 29.82 -36.22 -27.75
N ILE A 202 30.41 -36.46 -28.93
CA ILE A 202 30.57 -37.84 -29.45
C ILE A 202 32.00 -38.38 -29.25
N HIS A 203 33.00 -37.53 -28.93
CA HIS A 203 34.40 -37.98 -28.89
C HIS A 203 34.99 -38.33 -27.52
N ASP A 204 34.33 -38.03 -26.40
CA ASP A 204 34.73 -38.57 -25.11
C ASP A 204 34.11 -39.95 -24.90
N SER A 205 34.68 -40.90 -25.63
CA SER A 205 34.53 -42.33 -25.39
C SER A 205 34.90 -42.59 -23.93
N ALA A 206 33.89 -42.86 -23.11
CA ALA A 206 34.07 -43.42 -21.78
C ALA A 206 35.03 -44.62 -21.89
N SER A 207 36.20 -44.49 -21.27
CA SER A 207 37.17 -45.57 -21.16
C SER A 207 36.47 -46.81 -20.59
N PRO A 208 36.69 -48.01 -21.15
CA PRO A 208 36.13 -49.22 -20.59
C PRO A 208 36.77 -49.44 -19.22
N ALA A 209 35.92 -49.58 -18.20
CA ALA A 209 36.34 -50.04 -16.90
C ALA A 209 37.02 -51.41 -17.06
N VAL A 210 38.33 -51.44 -16.83
CA VAL A 210 39.11 -52.68 -16.80
C VAL A 210 38.63 -53.48 -15.59
N SER A 211 37.88 -54.55 -15.86
CA SER A 211 37.59 -55.61 -14.90
C SER A 211 38.90 -56.33 -14.57
N VAL A 212 39.46 -56.05 -13.38
CA VAL A 212 40.48 -56.90 -12.77
C VAL A 212 39.76 -57.86 -11.82
N ASN A 213 39.41 -59.04 -12.33
CA ASN A 213 39.11 -60.21 -11.51
C ASN A 213 40.07 -61.32 -11.92
N GLY A 214 40.88 -61.79 -10.98
CA GLY A 214 41.57 -63.07 -11.11
C GLY A 214 42.97 -63.08 -10.51
N GLN A 215 43.08 -63.33 -9.21
CA GLN A 215 44.20 -64.13 -8.73
C GLN A 215 43.72 -65.11 -7.66
N THR A 216 43.77 -66.37 -8.08
CA THR A 216 43.59 -67.61 -7.35
C THR A 216 44.70 -67.82 -6.32
N ILE A 217 44.27 -68.24 -5.13
CA ILE A 217 44.80 -69.31 -4.26
C ILE A 217 46.27 -69.72 -4.48
N ASN A 218 47.09 -69.47 -3.46
CA ASN A 218 47.82 -70.49 -2.70
C ASN A 218 48.07 -70.00 -1.26
#